data_AF-A0A1M2VAE3-F1
#
_entry.id   AF-A0A1M2VAE3-F1
#
_cell.length_a   1.000
_cell.length_b   1.000
_cell.length_c   1.000
_cell.angle_alpha   90.00
_cell.angle_beta   90.00
_cell.angle_gamma   90.00
#
_symmetry.space_group_name_H-M   'P 1'
#
loop_
_entity.id
_entity.type
_entity.pdbx_description
1 polymer ?
#
loop_
_entity_poly.entity_id
_entity_poly.type
_entity_poly.pdbx_seq_one_letter_code
_entity_poly.pdbx_strand_id
1 'polypeptide(L)' 'MLARTSSASSVCSDDSVASADTTISLGPADAIVEGPKRTRKRFTTLQLMMLEHLYHKASHPTREQREQLAKDAEM' A
#
# COMPACT_ATOMS: atom_id res chain seq x y z
N MET A 1 -6.01 -2.52 35.37
CA MET A 1 -5.91 -1.11 34.92
C MET A 1 -5.08 -1.09 33.64
N LEU A 2 -5.71 -1.17 32.46
CA LEU A 2 -4.99 -1.13 31.18
C LEU A 2 -4.75 0.34 30.81
N ALA A 3 -3.48 0.77 30.82
CA ALA A 3 -3.11 2.14 30.46
C ALA A 3 -3.40 2.39 28.98
N ARG A 4 -4.20 3.44 28.68
CA ARG A 4 -4.51 3.88 27.32
C ARG A 4 -3.24 4.54 26.75
N THR A 5 -2.64 3.94 25.72
CA THR A 5 -1.54 4.57 25.01
C THR A 5 -2.09 5.80 24.28
N SER A 6 -1.68 6.98 24.74
CA SER A 6 -1.96 8.25 24.10
C SER A 6 -1.17 8.33 22.79
N SER A 7 -1.88 8.38 21.66
CA SER A 7 -1.28 8.52 20.34
C SER A 7 -0.71 9.92 20.15
N ALA A 8 0.62 10.02 19.99
CA ALA A 8 1.27 11.23 19.51
C ALA A 8 1.00 11.39 18.01
N SER A 9 0.37 12.49 17.61
CA SER A 9 0.30 12.94 16.22
C SER A 9 1.61 13.63 15.86
N SER A 10 2.30 13.20 14.79
CA SER A 10 3.46 13.92 14.26
C SER A 10 3.43 13.95 12.72
N VAL A 11 3.13 15.13 12.18
CA VAL A 11 3.96 16.07 11.39
C VAL A 11 4.26 15.65 9.93
N CYS A 12 4.05 16.63 9.05
CA CYS A 12 4.01 16.57 7.59
C CYS A 12 5.33 16.15 6.91
N SER A 13 5.20 15.58 5.72
CA SER A 13 6.30 15.17 4.84
C SER A 13 6.99 16.36 4.19
N ASP A 14 8.32 16.30 4.19
CA ASP A 14 9.23 17.09 3.35
C ASP A 14 9.26 16.51 1.91
N ASP A 15 9.25 17.38 0.91
CA ASP A 15 9.35 17.01 -0.51
C ASP A 15 10.82 16.88 -0.88
N SER A 16 11.29 15.63 -1.06
CA SER A 16 12.64 15.35 -1.53
C SER A 16 12.58 14.46 -2.77
N VAL A 17 12.88 15.07 -3.91
CA VAL A 17 13.03 14.42 -5.22
C VAL A 17 14.20 13.44 -5.21
N ALA A 18 13.93 12.14 -5.29
CA ALA A 18 14.96 11.14 -5.59
C ALA A 18 14.38 9.98 -6.38
N SER A 19 14.73 9.96 -7.66
CA SER A 19 14.49 8.88 -8.61
C SER A 19 15.54 7.79 -8.43
N ALA A 20 15.14 6.54 -8.16
CA ALA A 20 15.96 5.36 -8.42
C ALA A 20 15.10 4.08 -8.46
N ASP A 21 15.21 3.37 -9.57
CA ASP A 21 14.73 2.01 -9.83
C ASP A 21 15.50 1.02 -8.94
N THR A 22 14.82 0.18 -8.15
CA THR A 22 15.48 -0.90 -7.40
C THR A 22 14.54 -2.08 -7.17
N THR A 23 14.93 -3.21 -7.74
CA THR A 23 14.33 -4.54 -7.66
C THR A 23 14.28 -5.05 -6.22
N ILE A 24 13.08 -5.36 -5.71
CA ILE A 24 12.85 -5.73 -4.31
C ILE A 24 12.88 -7.27 -4.17
N SER A 25 13.90 -7.81 -3.51
CA SER A 25 13.95 -9.22 -3.09
C SER A 25 13.35 -9.36 -1.68
N LEU A 26 12.27 -10.14 -1.54
CA LEU A 26 11.56 -10.37 -0.27
C LEU A 26 12.20 -11.54 0.51
N GLY A 27 12.96 -11.22 1.56
CA GLY A 27 13.45 -12.17 2.59
C GLY A 27 12.67 -12.06 3.91
N PRO A 28 12.78 -13.04 4.82
CA PRO A 28 11.88 -13.20 5.97
C PRO A 28 12.09 -12.11 7.03
N ALA A 29 10.97 -11.71 7.62
CA ALA A 29 10.80 -10.62 8.56
C ALA A 29 11.57 -10.82 9.87
N ASP A 30 12.77 -10.23 9.98
CA ASP A 30 13.33 -9.75 11.26
C ASP A 30 14.60 -8.89 11.13
N ALA A 31 14.97 -8.49 9.91
CA ALA A 31 16.01 -7.50 9.71
C ALA A 31 15.36 -6.11 9.59
N ILE A 32 15.68 -5.21 10.51
CA ILE A 32 15.51 -3.76 10.35
C ILE A 32 16.48 -3.35 9.23
N VAL A 33 16.15 -3.71 7.99
CA VAL A 33 16.81 -3.17 6.81
C VAL A 33 16.26 -1.78 6.67
N GLU A 34 17.07 -0.80 7.06
CA GLU A 34 16.85 0.63 6.83
C GLU A 34 17.01 0.92 5.32
N GLY A 35 16.24 0.19 4.51
CA GLY A 35 16.07 0.45 3.09
C GLY A 35 15.06 1.58 2.89
N PRO A 36 15.05 2.20 1.70
CA PRO A 36 14.08 3.24 1.38
C PRO A 36 12.66 2.76 1.71
N LYS A 37 11.97 3.49 2.58
CA LYS A 37 10.57 3.20 2.92
C LYS A 37 9.76 3.24 1.62
N ARG A 38 8.91 2.21 1.40
CA ARG A 38 8.05 2.18 0.21
C ARG A 38 7.20 3.45 0.15
N THR A 39 7.35 4.23 -0.91
CA THR A 39 6.52 5.41 -1.16
C THR A 39 5.05 5.02 -1.19
N ARG A 40 4.20 5.84 -0.57
CA ARG A 40 2.75 5.61 -0.56
C ARG A 40 2.19 5.75 -1.97
N LYS A 41 1.77 4.63 -2.58
CA LYS A 41 1.03 4.62 -3.85
C LYS A 41 -0.32 5.33 -3.66
N ARG A 42 -0.70 6.13 -4.66
CA ARG A 42 -2.02 6.78 -4.77
C ARG A 42 -2.73 6.17 -5.96
N PHE A 43 -3.94 5.67 -5.72
CA PHE A 43 -4.79 5.14 -6.78
C PHE A 43 -5.40 6.31 -7.56
N THR A 44 -5.53 6.17 -8.86
CA THR A 44 -6.31 7.11 -9.69
C THR A 44 -7.80 6.95 -9.41
N THR A 45 -8.61 7.95 -9.79
CA THR A 45 -10.08 7.86 -9.64
C THR A 45 -10.66 6.63 -10.33
N LEU A 46 -10.15 6.29 -11.54
CA LEU A 46 -10.56 5.09 -12.26
C LEU A 46 -10.25 3.82 -11.46
N GLN A 47 -9.05 3.73 -10.89
CA GLN A 47 -8.64 2.58 -10.07
C GLN A 47 -9.51 2.43 -8.81
N LEU A 48 -9.89 3.54 -8.17
CA LEU A 48 -10.83 3.53 -7.04
C LEU A 48 -12.20 3.00 -7.45
N MET A 49 -12.76 3.46 -8.58
CA MET A 49 -14.05 2.97 -9.09
C MET A 49 -14.01 1.45 -9.39
N MET A 50 -12.90 0.96 -9.95
CA MET A 50 -12.72 -0.48 -10.21
C MET A 50 -12.71 -1.29 -8.91
N LEU A 51 -12.02 -0.80 -7.89
CA LEU A 51 -11.98 -1.42 -6.56
C LEU A 51 -13.37 -1.43 -5.88
N GLU A 52 -14.10 -0.32 -5.94
CA GLU A 52 -15.46 -0.20 -5.41
C GLU A 52 -16.43 -1.16 -6.11
N HIS A 53 -16.36 -1.26 -7.44
CA HIS A 53 -17.17 -2.19 -8.21
C HIS A 53 -16.90 -3.65 -7.83
N LEU A 54 -15.63 -4.01 -7.63
CA LEU A 54 -15.28 -5.36 -7.18
C LEU A 54 -15.83 -5.65 -5.78
N TYR A 55 -15.74 -4.67 -4.87
CA TYR A 55 -16.26 -4.81 -3.51
C TYR A 55 -17.79 -4.99 -3.47
N HIS A 56 -18.54 -4.27 -4.30
CA HIS A 56 -19.99 -4.45 -4.40
C HIS A 56 -20.39 -5.83 -4.95
N LYS A 57 -19.57 -6.42 -5.83
CA LYS A 57 -19.79 -7.79 -6.33
C LYS A 57 -19.42 -8.87 -5.32
N ALA A 58 -18.28 -8.70 -4.67
CA ALA A 58 -17.75 -9.62 -3.68
C ALA A 58 -17.01 -8.81 -2.61
N SER A 59 -17.60 -8.72 -1.41
CA SER A 59 -16.99 -7.96 -0.31
C SER A 59 -15.65 -8.55 0.14
N HIS A 60 -15.42 -9.84 -0.15
CA HIS A 60 -14.17 -10.56 0.11
C HIS A 60 -13.70 -11.26 -1.18
N PRO A 61 -13.10 -10.52 -2.13
CA PRO A 61 -12.70 -11.10 -3.41
C PRO A 61 -11.56 -12.11 -3.21
N THR A 62 -11.55 -13.15 -4.04
CA THR A 62 -10.50 -14.18 -4.00
C THR A 62 -9.14 -13.59 -4.44
N ARG A 63 -8.07 -14.33 -4.20
CA ARG A 63 -6.73 -13.94 -4.66
C ARG A 63 -6.70 -13.72 -6.19
N GLU A 64 -7.28 -14.63 -6.95
CA GLU A 64 -7.35 -14.56 -8.40
C GLU A 64 -8.09 -13.30 -8.88
N GLN A 65 -9.23 -12.98 -8.28
CA GLN A 65 -9.98 -11.76 -8.60
C GLN A 65 -9.18 -10.49 -8.33
N ARG A 66 -8.42 -10.45 -7.22
CA ARG A 66 -7.55 -9.30 -6.91
C ARG A 66 -6.38 -9.19 -7.89
N GLU A 67 -5.78 -10.31 -8.28
CA GLU A 67 -4.68 -10.32 -9.26
C GLU A 67 -5.15 -9.92 -10.65
N GLN A 68 -6.34 -10.33 -11.07
CA GLN A 68 -6.92 -9.91 -12.34
C GLN A 68 -7.19 -8.40 -12.34
N LEU A 69 -7.79 -7.87 -11.26
CA LEU A 69 -8.01 -6.42 -11.13
C LEU A 69 -6.69 -5.64 -11.18
N ALA A 70 -5.63 -6.13 -10.54
CA ALA A 70 -4.32 -5.48 -10.56
C ALA A 70 -3.73 -5.41 -11.97
N LYS A 71 -3.90 -6.47 -12.78
CA LYS A 71 -3.52 -6.46 -14.20
C LYS A 71 -4.32 -5.44 -15.00
N ASP A 72 -5.64 -5.44 -14.83
CA ASP A 72 -6.54 -4.55 -15.57
C ASP A 72 -6.33 -3.06 -15.20
N ALA A 73 -5.94 -2.79 -13.96
CA ALA A 73 -5.71 -1.46 -13.41
C ALA A 73 -4.24 -0.98 -13.51
N GLU A 74 -3.35 -1.80 -14.09
CA GLU A 74 -1.90 -1.57 -14.22
C GLU A 74 -1.18 -1.27 -12.87
N MET A 75 -1.39 -2.14 -11.87
CA MET A 75 -1.04 -1.88 -10.45
C MET A 75 0.02 -2.78 -9.83
#